data_AF-A0A837CLD9-F1
#
_entry.id   AF-A0A837CLD9-F1
#
_cell.length_a   1.000
_cell.length_b   1.000
_cell.length_c   1.000
_cell.angle_alpha   90.00
_cell.angle_beta   90.00
_cell.angle_gamma   90.00
#
_symmetry.space_group_name_H-M   'P 1'
#
loop_
_entity.id
_entity.type
_entity.pdbx_description
1 polymer ?
#
loop_
_entity_poly.entity_id
_entity_poly.type
_entity_poly.pdbx_seq_one_letter_code
_entity_poly.pdbx_strand_id
1 'polypeptide(L)'
;MQAAINVLGARPVEFEADLVDLSWTPWRRIWLSSREPVWTLVDAEDFDWLMQWQWNVWHGGRGKEWQLYAKRNTGERRDTVRMHRDLQIRNEPPPTEEFLAKHVVDHINGQTLDNRKANRRWSTQRDNIINRRCRGEAPSLDKILAGLLASLPARPKLEEIPF
;
A
#
# COMPACT_ATOMS: atom_id res chain seq x y z
N MET A 1 5.98 17.27 25.67
CA MET A 1 6.93 16.24 26.16
C MET A 1 6.41 14.88 25.72
N GLN A 2 7.00 14.29 24.68
CA GLN A 2 6.60 12.97 24.17
C GLN A 2 7.29 11.90 25.03
N ALA A 3 6.50 11.01 25.65
CA ALA A 3 7.03 9.97 26.52
C ALA A 3 7.85 8.96 25.71
N ALA A 4 9.00 8.55 26.25
CA ALA A 4 9.84 7.52 25.65
C ALA A 4 9.09 6.18 25.62
N ILE A 5 8.89 5.65 24.41
CA ILE A 5 8.29 4.33 24.21
C ILE A 5 9.33 3.28 24.59
N ASN A 6 9.12 2.64 25.75
CA ASN A 6 10.00 1.59 26.25
C ASN A 6 9.61 0.26 25.57
N VAL A 7 10.39 -0.17 24.57
CA VAL A 7 10.12 -1.39 23.79
C VAL A 7 10.63 -2.61 24.56
N LEU A 8 9.83 -3.11 25.52
CA LEU A 8 10.09 -4.37 26.20
C LEU A 8 9.58 -5.54 25.32
N GLY A 9 10.49 -6.39 24.85
CA GLY A 9 10.15 -7.63 24.12
C GLY A 9 10.23 -7.54 22.60
N ALA A 10 11.16 -6.75 22.05
CA ALA A 10 11.50 -6.81 20.63
C ALA A 10 11.96 -8.24 20.28
N ARG A 11 11.08 -9.02 19.63
CA ARG A 11 11.49 -10.26 18.97
C ARG A 11 12.21 -9.87 17.69
N PRO A 12 13.40 -10.44 17.40
CA PRO A 12 14.00 -10.27 16.09
C PRO A 12 13.05 -10.87 15.06
N VAL A 13 12.50 -10.02 14.20
CA VAL A 13 11.90 -10.48 12.96
C VAL A 13 13.03 -10.42 11.94
N GLU A 14 13.43 -11.60 11.48
CA GLU A 14 14.30 -11.72 10.32
C GLU A 14 13.49 -11.24 9.11
N PHE A 15 13.62 -9.95 8.80
CA PHE A 15 13.22 -9.46 7.49
C PHE A 15 14.15 -10.14 6.49
N GLU A 16 13.58 -10.85 5.50
CA GLU A 16 14.35 -11.53 4.46
C GLU A 16 15.42 -10.56 3.90
N ALA A 17 16.68 -10.97 3.99
CA ALA A 17 17.83 -10.11 3.69
C ALA A 17 17.98 -9.77 2.19
N ASP A 18 17.19 -10.41 1.31
CA ASP A 18 17.28 -10.28 -0.15
C ASP A 18 16.14 -9.45 -0.77
N LEU A 19 15.59 -8.53 -0.01
CA LEU A 19 14.58 -7.62 -0.53
C LEU A 19 15.17 -6.66 -1.56
N VAL A 20 14.58 -6.62 -2.76
CA VAL A 20 14.98 -5.68 -3.80
C VAL A 20 14.89 -4.24 -3.27
N ASP A 21 16.01 -3.53 -3.37
CA ASP A 21 16.07 -2.10 -3.08
C ASP A 21 15.26 -1.32 -4.14
N LEU A 22 14.21 -0.64 -3.67
CA LEU A 22 13.31 0.15 -4.49
C LEU A 22 13.65 1.64 -4.50
N SER A 23 14.69 2.08 -3.78
CA SER A 23 15.06 3.49 -3.61
C SER A 23 15.25 4.25 -4.94
N TRP A 24 15.74 3.57 -5.97
CA TRP A 24 15.97 4.12 -7.32
C TRP A 24 14.77 3.98 -8.27
N THR A 25 13.69 3.34 -7.83
CA THR A 25 12.47 3.12 -8.62
C THR A 25 11.42 4.19 -8.29
N PRO A 26 10.37 4.36 -9.11
CA PRO A 26 9.25 5.24 -8.78
C PRO A 26 8.29 4.62 -7.74
N TRP A 27 8.65 3.51 -7.10
CA TRP A 27 7.81 2.82 -6.12
C TRP A 27 8.52 2.66 -4.78
N ARG A 28 7.75 2.49 -3.71
CA ARG A 28 8.25 2.26 -2.35
C ARG A 28 7.45 1.18 -1.65
N ARG A 29 8.12 0.50 -0.72
CA ARG A 29 7.54 -0.47 0.20
C ARG A 29 7.26 0.20 1.54
N ILE A 30 6.06 -0.01 2.07
CA ILE A 30 5.70 0.34 3.45
C ILE A 30 5.35 -0.94 4.21
N TRP A 31 6.04 -1.19 5.31
CA TRP A 31 5.73 -2.31 6.21
C TRP A 31 4.50 -1.99 7.05
N LEU A 32 3.58 -2.96 7.16
CA LEU A 32 2.31 -2.83 7.87
C LEU A 32 2.26 -3.63 9.18
N SER A 33 3.28 -4.46 9.43
CA SER A 33 3.39 -5.27 10.63
C SER A 33 4.86 -5.40 11.00
N SER A 34 5.14 -5.35 12.30
CA SER A 34 6.46 -5.65 12.86
C SER A 34 6.62 -7.13 13.23
N ARG A 35 5.58 -7.95 13.03
CA ARG A 35 5.54 -9.38 13.41
C ARG A 35 5.42 -10.32 12.23
N GLU A 36 4.78 -9.85 11.17
CA GLU A 36 4.51 -10.58 9.95
C GLU A 36 5.09 -9.78 8.79
N PRO A 37 5.66 -10.41 7.75
CA PRO A 37 6.25 -9.73 6.61
C PRO A 37 5.17 -9.18 5.65
N VAL A 38 4.22 -8.43 6.18
CA VAL A 38 3.13 -7.82 5.41
C VAL A 38 3.48 -6.38 5.09
N TRP A 39 3.45 -6.05 3.82
CA TRP A 39 3.81 -4.74 3.30
C TRP A 39 2.87 -4.30 2.18
N THR A 40 2.93 -3.02 1.84
CA THR A 40 2.18 -2.44 0.72
C THR A 40 3.10 -1.70 -0.23
N LEU A 41 2.78 -1.78 -1.52
CA LEU A 41 3.47 -1.07 -2.59
C LEU A 41 2.76 0.26 -2.87
N VAL A 42 3.51 1.34 -2.91
CA VAL A 42 3.01 2.70 -3.19
C VAL A 42 3.92 3.40 -4.19
N ASP A 43 3.46 4.50 -4.77
CA ASP A 43 4.34 5.38 -5.55
C ASP A 43 5.27 6.16 -4.63
N ALA A 44 6.49 6.43 -5.11
CA ALA A 44 7.51 7.15 -4.35
C ALA A 44 7.08 8.58 -4.00
N GLU A 45 6.27 9.23 -4.86
CA GLU A 45 5.73 10.58 -4.64
C GLU A 45 4.81 10.67 -3.42
N ASP A 46 4.13 9.58 -3.07
CA ASP A 46 3.18 9.51 -1.96
C ASP A 46 3.82 9.02 -0.66
N PHE A 47 5.05 8.50 -0.72
CA PHE A 47 5.70 7.80 0.38
C PHE A 47 5.89 8.70 1.62
N ASP A 48 6.50 9.87 1.46
CA ASP A 48 6.80 10.76 2.58
C ASP A 48 5.52 11.25 3.27
N TRP A 49 4.46 11.47 2.49
CA TRP A 49 3.15 11.83 3.03
C TRP A 49 2.54 10.69 3.85
N LEU A 50 2.62 9.44 3.36
CA LEU A 50 2.12 8.27 4.08
C LEU A 50 2.89 7.97 5.37
N MET A 51 4.20 8.30 5.42
CA MET A 51 5.07 8.05 6.57
C MET A 51 4.79 8.94 7.79
N GLN A 52 3.87 9.88 7.68
CA GLN A 52 3.37 10.66 8.81
C GLN A 52 2.54 9.81 9.79
N TRP A 53 2.12 8.60 9.39
CA TRP A 53 1.25 7.75 10.20
C TRP A 53 1.76 6.32 10.29
N GLN A 54 1.39 5.66 11.40
CA GLN A 54 1.57 4.22 11.56
C GLN A 54 0.40 3.47 10.91
N TRP A 55 0.72 2.67 9.91
CA TRP A 55 -0.24 1.82 9.21
C TRP A 55 -0.21 0.40 9.77
N ASN A 56 -1.36 -0.26 9.73
CA ASN A 56 -1.55 -1.64 10.18
C ASN A 56 -2.33 -2.42 9.12
N VAL A 57 -2.23 -3.75 9.14
CA VAL A 57 -3.05 -4.60 8.25
C VAL A 57 -4.48 -4.75 8.77
N TRP A 58 -5.43 -4.83 7.85
CA TRP A 58 -6.82 -5.21 8.12
C TRP A 58 -7.31 -6.25 7.12
N HIS A 59 -8.08 -7.22 7.60
CA HIS A 59 -8.60 -8.33 6.80
C HIS A 59 -10.06 -8.05 6.42
N GLY A 60 -10.32 -7.89 5.13
CA GLY A 60 -11.64 -7.53 4.62
C GLY A 60 -12.59 -8.67 4.27
N GLY A 61 -12.14 -9.93 4.40
CA GLY A 61 -12.92 -11.12 4.09
C GLY A 61 -12.85 -12.19 5.18
N ARG A 62 -13.63 -13.26 4.98
CA ARG A 62 -13.52 -14.48 5.80
C ARG A 62 -12.24 -15.23 5.38
N GLY A 63 -11.14 -14.95 6.06
CA GLY A 63 -9.84 -15.60 5.85
C GLY A 63 -8.68 -14.64 6.10
N LYS A 64 -7.55 -15.17 6.58
CA LYS A 64 -6.38 -14.35 6.94
C LYS A 64 -5.56 -13.87 5.73
N GLU A 65 -5.74 -14.46 4.55
CA GLU A 65 -4.83 -14.22 3.40
C GLU A 65 -5.47 -13.43 2.26
N TRP A 66 -6.78 -13.17 2.33
CA TRP A 66 -7.53 -12.60 1.23
C TRP A 66 -8.04 -11.19 1.58
N GLN A 67 -7.85 -10.25 0.65
CA GLN A 67 -8.24 -8.85 0.80
C GLN A 67 -7.65 -8.18 2.06
N LEU A 68 -6.32 -8.09 2.08
CA LEU A 68 -5.57 -7.35 3.08
C LEU A 68 -5.50 -5.87 2.71
N TYR A 69 -5.82 -5.00 3.65
CA TYR A 69 -5.77 -3.56 3.43
C TYR A 69 -4.81 -2.90 4.42
N ALA A 70 -4.03 -1.94 3.94
CA ALA A 70 -3.36 -0.99 4.81
C ALA A 70 -4.40 -0.05 5.41
N LYS A 71 -4.47 0.02 6.74
CA LYS A 71 -5.36 0.91 7.46
C LYS A 71 -4.64 1.69 8.56
N ARG A 72 -5.25 2.80 8.94
CA ARG A 72 -4.94 3.54 10.17
C ARG A 72 -6.25 3.89 10.88
N ASN A 73 -6.18 4.19 12.16
CA ASN A 73 -7.31 4.75 12.89
C ASN A 73 -7.05 6.25 13.11
N THR A 74 -8.07 7.09 12.95
CA THR A 74 -7.99 8.54 13.14
C THR A 74 -9.05 9.04 14.12
N GLY A 75 -8.81 10.21 14.72
CA GLY A 75 -9.74 10.88 15.63
C GLY A 75 -9.96 10.16 16.96
N GLU A 76 -10.75 10.80 17.84
CA GLU A 76 -11.06 10.28 19.19
C GLU A 76 -11.89 8.99 19.12
N ARG A 77 -12.76 8.87 18.12
CA ARG A 77 -13.61 7.69 17.89
C ARG A 77 -12.88 6.52 17.21
N ARG A 78 -11.61 6.70 16.85
CA ARG A 78 -10.78 5.70 16.14
C ARG A 78 -11.40 5.27 14.81
N ASP A 79 -11.91 6.22 14.04
CA ASP A 79 -12.46 5.99 12.72
C ASP A 79 -11.41 5.31 11.82
N THR A 80 -11.81 4.25 11.14
CA THR A 80 -10.89 3.48 10.30
C THR A 80 -10.75 4.11 8.94
N VAL A 81 -9.52 4.46 8.60
CA VAL A 81 -9.14 5.01 7.30
C VAL A 81 -8.30 3.98 6.56
N ARG A 82 -8.62 3.74 5.28
CA ARG A 82 -7.89 2.80 4.41
C ARG A 82 -7.00 3.57 3.46
N MET A 83 -5.75 3.12 3.31
CA MET A 83 -4.70 3.81 2.55
C MET A 83 -5.12 4.12 1.11
N HIS A 84 -5.65 3.14 0.38
CA HIS A 84 -6.10 3.33 -1.01
C HIS A 84 -7.12 4.47 -1.17
N ARG A 85 -8.02 4.65 -0.19
CA ARG A 85 -9.06 5.70 -0.24
C ARG A 85 -8.45 7.07 -0.01
N ASP A 86 -7.60 7.20 1.02
CA ASP A 86 -6.88 8.43 1.33
C ASP A 86 -6.03 8.90 0.15
N LEU A 87 -5.25 7.99 -0.42
CA LEU A 87 -4.43 8.29 -1.58
C LEU A 87 -5.27 8.63 -2.81
N GLN A 88 -6.46 8.02 -3.01
CA GLN A 88 -7.27 8.33 -4.19
C GLN A 88 -7.84 9.74 -4.06
N ILE A 89 -8.37 10.08 -2.89
CA ILE A 89 -8.87 11.43 -2.59
C ILE A 89 -7.76 12.46 -2.74
N ARG A 90 -6.53 12.15 -2.31
CA ARG A 90 -5.38 13.03 -2.49
C ARG A 90 -5.00 13.23 -3.96
N ASN A 91 -4.91 12.13 -4.71
CA ASN A 91 -4.36 12.16 -6.07
C ASN A 91 -5.41 12.61 -7.11
N GLU A 92 -6.68 12.31 -6.85
CA GLU A 92 -7.84 12.65 -7.67
C GLU A 92 -9.03 13.01 -6.76
N PRO A 93 -9.05 14.26 -6.24
CA PRO A 93 -10.09 14.71 -5.33
C PRO A 93 -11.49 14.53 -5.91
N PRO A 94 -12.43 13.95 -5.15
CA PRO A 94 -13.80 13.79 -5.60
C PRO A 94 -14.46 15.16 -5.76
N PRO A 95 -15.32 15.35 -6.75
CA PRO A 95 -15.95 16.65 -7.00
C PRO A 95 -16.97 17.02 -5.93
N THR A 96 -17.61 16.04 -5.27
CA THR A 96 -18.65 16.25 -4.25
C THR A 96 -18.69 15.10 -3.23
N GLU A 97 -19.31 15.35 -2.07
CA GLU A 97 -19.64 14.29 -1.10
C GLU A 97 -20.63 13.26 -1.68
N GLU A 98 -21.55 13.70 -2.55
CA GLU A 98 -22.46 12.79 -3.23
C GLU A 98 -21.72 11.81 -4.15
N PHE A 99 -20.63 12.27 -4.79
CA PHE A 99 -19.75 11.39 -5.55
C PHE A 99 -19.13 10.32 -4.65
N LEU A 100 -18.61 10.71 -3.46
CA LEU A 100 -18.03 9.78 -2.48
C LEU A 100 -19.03 8.77 -1.90
N ALA A 101 -20.32 9.11 -1.84
CA ALA A 101 -21.36 8.20 -1.39
C ALA A 101 -21.65 7.11 -2.43
N LYS A 102 -21.53 7.43 -3.72
CA LYS A 102 -21.83 6.53 -4.84
C LYS A 102 -20.60 5.77 -5.37
N HIS A 103 -19.40 6.27 -5.08
CA HIS A 103 -18.15 5.71 -5.58
C HIS A 103 -17.28 5.14 -4.46
N VAL A 104 -16.58 4.07 -4.81
CA VAL A 104 -15.56 3.41 -4.01
C VAL A 104 -14.26 3.40 -4.81
N VAL A 105 -13.15 3.11 -4.13
CA VAL A 105 -11.85 2.98 -4.78
C VAL A 105 -11.61 1.50 -5.06
N ASP A 106 -11.52 1.16 -6.34
CA ASP A 106 -11.29 -0.19 -6.85
C ASP A 106 -9.80 -0.41 -7.14
N HIS A 107 -9.33 -1.66 -6.97
CA HIS A 107 -7.97 -2.07 -7.35
C HIS A 107 -8.05 -2.86 -8.64
N ILE A 108 -7.50 -2.32 -9.73
CA ILE A 108 -7.63 -2.85 -11.09
C ILE A 108 -7.11 -4.30 -11.18
N ASN A 109 -5.97 -4.59 -10.54
CA ASN A 109 -5.40 -5.94 -10.49
C ASN A 109 -5.99 -6.83 -9.38
N GLY A 110 -6.89 -6.31 -8.54
CA GLY A 110 -7.49 -6.99 -7.39
C GLY A 110 -6.56 -7.19 -6.17
N GLN A 111 -5.29 -6.78 -6.26
CA GLN A 111 -4.34 -6.82 -5.15
C GLN A 111 -4.51 -5.56 -4.29
N THR A 112 -5.12 -5.73 -3.11
CA THR A 112 -5.52 -4.64 -2.21
C THR A 112 -4.37 -3.97 -1.45
N LEU A 113 -3.17 -4.56 -1.49
CA LEU A 113 -1.93 -3.97 -0.97
C LEU A 113 -1.07 -3.32 -2.07
N ASP A 114 -1.51 -3.34 -3.34
CA ASP A 114 -0.90 -2.56 -4.41
C ASP A 114 -1.62 -1.20 -4.50
N ASN A 115 -1.15 -0.26 -3.68
CA ASN A 115 -1.71 1.08 -3.50
C ASN A 115 -1.12 2.11 -4.49
N ARG A 116 -0.42 1.67 -5.54
CA ARG A 116 0.04 2.58 -6.59
C ARG A 116 -1.16 3.24 -7.28
N LYS A 117 -1.00 4.50 -7.68
CA LYS A 117 -1.97 5.32 -8.40
C LYS A 117 -2.43 4.62 -9.68
N ALA A 118 -1.49 4.02 -10.43
CA ALA A 118 -1.80 3.27 -11.64
C ALA A 118 -2.70 2.04 -11.44
N ASN A 119 -2.84 1.55 -10.20
CA ASN A 119 -3.68 0.39 -9.87
C ASN A 119 -5.02 0.78 -9.22
N ARG A 120 -5.25 2.07 -8.94
CA ARG A 120 -6.45 2.55 -8.25
C ARG A 120 -7.34 3.34 -9.21
N ARG A 121 -8.66 3.25 -9.01
CA ARG A 121 -9.65 4.04 -9.74
C ARG A 121 -10.90 4.27 -8.92
N TRP A 122 -11.59 5.37 -9.20
CA TRP A 122 -12.98 5.51 -8.77
C TRP A 122 -13.87 4.51 -9.53
N SER A 123 -14.74 3.83 -8.79
CA SER A 123 -15.67 2.83 -9.33
C SER A 123 -17.01 2.94 -8.62
N THR A 124 -18.11 2.67 -9.31
CA THR A 124 -19.40 2.54 -8.62
C THR A 124 -19.40 1.27 -7.77
N GLN A 125 -20.27 1.21 -6.76
CA GLN A 125 -20.38 -0.01 -5.95
C GLN A 125 -20.74 -1.24 -6.80
N ARG A 126 -21.60 -1.05 -7.82
CA ARG A 126 -22.00 -2.12 -8.76
C ARG A 126 -20.81 -2.60 -9.58
N ASP A 127 -20.05 -1.69 -10.17
CA ASP A 127 -18.90 -2.05 -10.99
C ASP A 127 -17.81 -2.71 -10.16
N ASN A 128 -17.55 -2.21 -8.94
CA ASN A 128 -16.60 -2.82 -8.02
C ASN A 128 -16.98 -4.27 -7.66
N ILE A 129 -18.28 -4.58 -7.53
CA ILE A 129 -18.74 -5.96 -7.34
C ILE A 129 -18.45 -6.82 -8.57
N ILE A 130 -18.74 -6.30 -9.78
CA ILE A 130 -18.50 -6.99 -11.04
C ILE A 130 -17.00 -7.23 -11.30
N ASN A 131 -16.17 -6.24 -10.96
CA ASN A 131 -14.71 -6.30 -11.14
C ASN A 131 -13.99 -7.17 -10.09
N ARG A 132 -14.72 -7.64 -9.07
CA ARG A 132 -14.12 -8.39 -7.98
C ARG A 132 -13.59 -9.73 -8.49
N ARG A 133 -12.28 -9.92 -8.37
CA ARG A 133 -11.60 -11.19 -8.67
C ARG A 133 -11.95 -12.30 -7.69
N CYS A 134 -11.87 -13.55 -8.13
CA CYS A 134 -12.03 -14.70 -7.24
C CYS A 134 -10.81 -14.85 -6.33
N ARG A 135 -11.00 -15.55 -5.21
CA ARG A 135 -9.92 -15.82 -4.25
C ARG A 135 -8.76 -16.54 -4.96
N GLY A 136 -7.55 -15.99 -4.79
CA GLY A 136 -6.32 -16.54 -5.37
C GLY A 136 -5.99 -16.05 -6.78
N GLU A 137 -6.87 -15.32 -7.45
CA GLU A 137 -6.61 -14.81 -8.81
C GLU A 137 -5.79 -13.52 -8.84
N ALA A 138 -5.81 -12.74 -7.76
CA ALA A 138 -5.02 -11.52 -7.68
C ALA A 138 -3.52 -11.89 -7.60
N PRO A 139 -2.64 -11.25 -8.39
CA PRO A 139 -1.22 -11.51 -8.33
C PRO A 139 -0.64 -11.09 -6.97
N SER A 140 0.40 -11.78 -6.50
CA SER A 140 1.15 -11.36 -5.30
C SER A 140 1.90 -10.06 -5.56
N LEU A 141 2.21 -9.32 -4.49
CA LEU A 141 3.02 -8.11 -4.60
C LEU A 141 4.39 -8.39 -5.23
N ASP A 142 5.01 -9.53 -4.94
CA ASP A 142 6.31 -9.88 -5.52
C ASP A 142 6.22 -10.12 -7.03
N LYS A 143 5.15 -10.77 -7.50
CA LYS A 143 4.89 -10.96 -8.94
C LYS A 143 4.66 -9.64 -9.64
N ILE A 144 3.88 -8.75 -9.01
CA ILE A 144 3.65 -7.39 -9.53
C ILE A 144 5.00 -6.66 -9.61
N LEU A 145 5.76 -6.64 -8.52
CA LEU A 145 7.03 -5.95 -8.42
C LEU A 145 8.05 -6.46 -9.43
N ALA A 146 8.16 -7.78 -9.62
CA ALA A 146 9.04 -8.36 -10.63
C ALA A 146 8.69 -7.87 -12.05
N GLY A 147 7.40 -7.84 -12.40
CA GLY A 147 6.95 -7.32 -13.69
C GLY A 147 7.23 -5.82 -13.86
N LEU A 148 7.08 -5.04 -12.79
CA LEU A 148 7.39 -3.62 -12.79
C LEU A 148 8.89 -3.34 -12.97
N LEU A 149 9.74 -4.06 -12.24
CA LEU A 149 11.19 -3.94 -12.37
C LEU A 149 11.67 -4.35 -13.77
N ALA A 150 11.08 -5.38 -14.35
CA ALA A 150 11.37 -5.78 -15.73
C ALA A 150 10.97 -4.74 -16.78
N SER A 151 10.04 -3.84 -16.44
CA SER A 151 9.60 -2.75 -17.33
C SER A 151 10.46 -1.49 -17.24
N LEU A 152 11.32 -1.38 -16.21
CA LEU A 152 12.19 -0.23 -16.05
C LEU A 152 13.38 -0.31 -17.04
N PRO A 153 13.88 0.85 -17.51
CA PRO A 153 15.16 0.87 -18.21
C PRO A 153 16.27 0.35 -17.29
N ALA A 154 17.35 -0.13 -17.89
CA ALA A 154 18.51 -0.62 -17.14
C ALA A 154 18.95 0.41 -16.09
N ARG A 155 19.19 -0.05 -14.86
CA ARG A 155 19.60 0.80 -13.74
C ARG A 155 20.81 1.66 -14.17
N PRO A 156 20.79 2.98 -13.95
CA PRO A 156 21.95 3.82 -14.22
C PRO A 156 23.15 3.26 -13.47
N LYS A 157 24.25 2.99 -14.18
CA LYS A 157 25.51 2.62 -13.52
C LYS A 157 25.95 3.83 -12.69
N LEU A 158 26.22 3.62 -11.40
CA LEU A 158 26.83 4.65 -10.57
C LEU A 158 28.24 4.87 -11.13
N GLU A 159 28.47 6.02 -11.75
CA GLU A 159 29.81 6.45 -12.12
C GLU A 159 30.52 6.90 -10.84
N GLU A 160 31.74 6.41 -10.62
CA GLU A 160 32.57 6.91 -9.54
C GLU A 160 32.89 8.37 -9.84
N ILE A 161 32.40 9.29 -9.00
CA ILE A 161 32.78 10.69 -9.07
C ILE A 161 34.17 10.79 -8.42
N PRO A 162 35.24 11.12 -9.16
CA PRO A 162 36.54 11.33 -8.56
C PRO A 162 36.47 12.54 -7.63
N PHE A 163 36.81 12.32 -6.36
CA PHE A 163 36.94 13.35 -5.33
C PHE A 163 38.28 14.09 -5.44
#